data_AF-A0A8J3J0A3-F1
#
_entry.id   AF-A0A8J3J0A3-F1
#
_cell.length_a   1.000
_cell.length_b   1.000
_cell.length_c   1.000
_cell.angle_alpha   90.00
_cell.angle_beta   90.00
_cell.angle_gamma   90.00
#
_symmetry.space_group_name_H-M   'P 1'
#
loop_
_entity.id
_entity.type
_entity.pdbx_description
1 polymer ?
#
loop_
_entity_poly.entity_id
_entity_poly.type
_entity_poly.pdbx_seq_one_letter_code
_entity_poly.pdbx_strand_id
1 'polypeptide(L)'
;MPAILLPVRTVTGSVPVKATGVKQYPAITASGTLTITNGGMLVQYLPAGFLLASNSGVEGATDESVTVPAGNGESYGTVTVSAYAMAAGRNGNIPAYSINRIYGTDIFVKNTRVFSGGRDASSITSAADSDKQTALMSARSQTTSQQPFGLHLKPWSEVTEVSDKQARAIPTCQPITDHIPTRAHVLSIRVRETRVVLTCRGLAGACERTEEGRPTSRRPSFLRTLPSG
;
A
#
# COMPACT_ATOMS: atom_id res chain seq x y z
N MET A 1 -19.93 -47.95 -20.25
CA MET A 1 -20.46 -47.20 -19.08
C MET A 1 -20.41 -45.72 -19.42
N PRO A 2 -21.34 -44.89 -18.95
CA PRO A 2 -21.30 -43.46 -19.25
C PRO A 2 -20.18 -42.79 -18.43
N ALA A 3 -19.49 -41.83 -19.05
CA ALA A 3 -18.63 -40.90 -18.33
C ALA A 3 -19.42 -40.20 -17.19
N ILE A 4 -18.90 -40.28 -15.98
CA ILE A 4 -19.52 -39.69 -14.79
C ILE A 4 -18.80 -38.40 -14.43
N LEU A 5 -19.58 -37.32 -14.33
CA LEU A 5 -19.10 -36.05 -13.79
C LEU A 5 -18.85 -36.21 -12.29
N LEU A 6 -17.62 -35.95 -11.87
CA LEU A 6 -17.26 -35.88 -10.47
C LEU A 6 -17.56 -34.48 -9.90
N PRO A 7 -17.67 -34.35 -8.57
CA PRO A 7 -17.87 -33.05 -7.94
C PRO A 7 -16.80 -32.05 -8.37
N VAL A 8 -17.23 -30.79 -8.55
CA VAL A 8 -16.32 -29.69 -8.86
C VAL A 8 -15.29 -29.58 -7.75
N ARG A 9 -14.02 -29.53 -8.13
CA ARG A 9 -12.89 -29.38 -7.22
C ARG A 9 -12.34 -27.96 -7.37
N THR A 10 -12.28 -27.26 -6.24
CA THR A 10 -11.66 -25.94 -6.14
C THR A 10 -10.46 -26.04 -5.23
N VAL A 11 -9.35 -25.46 -5.65
CA VAL A 11 -8.14 -25.33 -4.84
C VAL A 11 -7.87 -23.85 -4.65
N THR A 12 -7.35 -23.44 -3.50
CA THR A 12 -7.00 -22.05 -3.24
C THR A 12 -5.55 -21.95 -2.80
N GLY A 13 -4.78 -21.16 -3.55
CA GLY A 13 -3.44 -20.70 -3.16
C GLY A 13 -3.56 -19.27 -2.67
N SER A 14 -2.87 -18.94 -1.58
CA SER A 14 -2.95 -17.63 -0.95
C SER A 14 -1.58 -17.25 -0.40
N VAL A 15 -1.05 -16.14 -0.90
CA VAL A 15 0.29 -15.66 -0.56
C VAL A 15 0.21 -14.18 -0.17
N PRO A 16 0.83 -13.77 0.96
CA PRO A 16 0.92 -12.36 1.31
C PRO A 16 1.80 -11.60 0.32
N VAL A 17 1.38 -10.40 -0.05
CA VAL A 17 2.18 -9.51 -0.91
C VAL A 17 3.23 -8.82 -0.04
N LYS A 18 4.50 -9.03 -0.38
CA LYS A 18 5.62 -8.34 0.29
C LYS A 18 5.90 -7.04 -0.45
N ALA A 19 5.47 -5.92 0.11
CA ALA A 19 5.73 -4.59 -0.45
C ALA A 19 7.23 -4.26 -0.39
N THR A 20 7.83 -3.92 -1.53
CA THR A 20 9.24 -3.51 -1.62
C THR A 20 9.40 -2.01 -1.89
N GLY A 21 8.36 -1.35 -2.40
CA GLY A 21 8.39 0.10 -2.61
C GLY A 21 8.40 0.85 -1.30
N VAL A 22 9.35 1.76 -1.12
CA VAL A 22 9.44 2.67 0.04
C VAL A 22 9.41 4.10 -0.45
N LYS A 23 8.42 4.86 -0.01
CA LYS A 23 8.38 6.32 -0.18
C LYS A 23 8.82 6.97 1.12
N GLN A 24 9.89 7.75 1.06
CA GLN A 24 10.42 8.51 2.19
C GLN A 24 9.90 9.95 2.15
N TYR A 25 9.51 10.44 3.31
CA TYR A 25 9.16 11.84 3.56
C TYR A 25 10.22 12.38 4.53
N PRO A 26 11.02 13.38 4.13
CA PRO A 26 12.07 13.93 4.99
C PRO A 26 11.48 14.62 6.21
N ALA A 27 12.29 14.77 7.25
CA ALA A 27 11.94 15.57 8.42
C ALA A 27 11.79 17.05 8.03
N ILE A 28 10.89 17.76 8.71
CA ILE A 28 10.59 19.17 8.48
C ILE A 28 10.97 19.97 9.73
N THR A 29 11.58 21.13 9.53
CA THR A 29 11.98 22.06 10.58
C THR A 29 10.80 22.85 11.12
N ALA A 30 10.89 23.25 12.38
CA ALA A 30 9.90 24.14 12.98
C ALA A 30 10.16 25.59 12.55
N SER A 31 9.11 26.38 12.38
CA SER A 31 9.20 27.80 12.05
C SER A 31 8.49 28.65 13.10
N GLY A 32 8.95 29.89 13.24
CA GLY A 32 8.37 30.86 14.15
C GLY A 32 8.88 32.26 13.87
N THR A 33 8.71 33.15 14.83
CA THR A 33 9.19 34.53 14.73
C THR A 33 9.97 34.91 15.98
N LEU A 34 10.91 35.84 15.78
CA LEU A 34 11.74 36.42 16.82
C LEU A 34 11.43 37.90 16.93
N THR A 35 11.25 38.37 18.16
CA THR A 35 11.26 39.78 18.48
C THR A 35 12.68 40.16 18.89
N ILE A 36 13.28 41.07 18.14
CA ILE A 36 14.62 41.59 18.38
C ILE A 36 14.48 43.04 18.83
N THR A 37 15.13 43.36 19.94
CA THR A 37 15.10 44.68 20.57
C THR A 37 16.54 45.19 20.70
N ASN A 38 16.77 46.45 20.34
CA ASN A 38 18.06 47.11 20.40
C ASN A 38 18.04 48.23 21.46
N GLY A 39 18.87 48.04 22.49
CA GLY A 39 19.11 49.02 23.56
C GLY A 39 20.13 50.10 23.23
N GLY A 40 20.89 49.93 22.15
CA GLY A 40 22.00 50.81 21.79
C GLY A 40 21.54 52.05 21.02
N MET A 41 22.40 53.08 21.00
CA MET A 41 22.16 54.32 20.28
C MET A 41 22.48 54.23 18.78
N LEU A 42 22.95 53.08 18.30
CA LEU A 42 23.27 52.82 16.90
C LEU A 42 22.36 51.75 16.31
N VAL A 43 22.09 51.86 15.01
CA VAL A 43 21.40 50.84 14.23
C VAL A 43 22.25 49.57 14.20
N GLN A 44 21.60 48.42 14.34
CA GLN A 44 22.25 47.12 14.35
C GLN A 44 21.79 46.29 13.15
N TYR A 45 22.65 45.41 12.67
CA TYR A 45 22.37 44.54 11.54
C TYR A 45 22.60 43.08 11.94
N LEU A 46 21.59 42.23 11.71
CA LEU A 46 21.69 40.79 11.88
C LEU A 46 21.59 40.14 10.49
N PRO A 47 22.53 39.26 10.10
CA PRO A 47 22.47 38.57 8.81
C PRO A 47 21.37 37.50 8.81
N ALA A 48 21.01 37.02 7.61
CA ALA A 48 20.26 35.78 7.47
C ALA A 48 21.09 34.60 7.98
N GLY A 49 20.46 33.59 8.58
CA GLY A 49 21.14 32.44 9.16
C GLY A 49 21.86 32.74 10.47
N PHE A 50 21.55 33.87 11.14
CA PHE A 50 22.14 34.19 12.44
C PHE A 50 21.67 33.19 13.49
N LEU A 51 22.61 32.44 14.08
CA LEU A 51 22.32 31.35 15.02
C LEU A 51 21.99 31.89 16.42
N LEU A 52 20.92 31.35 16.98
CA LEU A 52 20.38 31.72 18.29
C LEU A 52 20.25 30.48 19.16
N ALA A 53 20.96 30.49 20.27
CA ALA A 53 20.85 29.44 21.28
C ALA A 53 19.49 29.54 22.01
N SER A 54 18.92 28.37 22.26
CA SER A 54 17.68 28.17 23.01
C SER A 54 17.96 27.33 24.25
N ASN A 55 17.25 27.60 25.34
CA ASN A 55 17.33 26.80 26.56
C ASN A 55 16.77 25.37 26.39
N SER A 56 16.06 25.10 25.29
CA SER A 56 15.59 23.75 24.91
C SER A 56 16.68 22.87 24.30
N GLY A 57 17.89 23.41 24.05
CA GLY A 57 18.98 22.69 23.39
C GLY A 57 18.87 22.63 21.86
N VAL A 58 17.90 23.34 21.26
CA VAL A 58 17.69 23.45 19.81
C VAL A 58 17.98 24.87 19.35
N GLU A 59 18.91 25.05 18.42
CA GLU A 59 19.22 26.38 17.90
C GLU A 59 18.17 26.88 16.89
N GLY A 60 17.89 28.18 16.93
CA GLY A 60 17.13 28.87 15.90
C GLY A 60 18.05 29.64 14.96
N ALA A 61 17.57 29.93 13.75
CA ALA A 61 18.27 30.76 12.77
C ALA A 61 17.30 31.75 12.12
N THR A 62 17.76 32.98 11.86
CA THR A 62 16.96 33.98 11.12
C THR A 62 16.79 33.55 9.66
N ASP A 63 15.58 33.71 9.11
CA ASP A 63 15.31 33.42 7.69
C ASP A 63 15.95 34.46 6.76
N GLU A 64 15.97 35.71 7.21
CA GLU A 64 16.43 36.86 6.44
C GLU A 64 17.29 37.79 7.29
N SER A 65 18.04 38.66 6.60
CA SER A 65 18.78 39.70 7.29
C SER A 65 17.84 40.80 7.74
N VAL A 66 18.09 41.35 8.93
CA VAL A 66 17.24 42.39 9.52
C VAL A 66 18.09 43.55 10.06
N THR A 67 17.64 44.76 9.79
CA THR A 67 18.18 45.99 10.36
C THR A 67 17.31 46.37 11.56
N VAL A 68 17.90 46.40 12.75
CA VAL A 68 17.24 46.76 14.00
C VAL A 68 17.50 48.26 14.27
N PRO A 69 16.47 49.11 14.34
CA PRO A 69 16.64 50.53 14.62
C PRO A 69 17.39 50.77 15.94
N ALA A 70 18.05 51.92 16.06
CA ALA A 70 18.60 52.37 17.34
C ALA A 70 17.48 52.66 18.36
N GLY A 71 17.79 52.48 19.64
CA GLY A 71 17.02 53.09 20.72
C GLY A 71 17.27 54.60 20.80
N ASN A 72 16.35 55.32 21.44
CA ASN A 72 16.42 56.78 21.59
C ASN A 72 16.54 57.24 23.05
N GLY A 73 16.93 56.35 23.96
CA GLY A 73 17.05 56.61 25.40
C GLY A 73 15.73 56.51 26.18
N GLU A 74 14.59 56.76 25.54
CA GLU A 74 13.25 56.58 26.14
C GLU A 74 12.61 55.25 25.73
N SER A 75 12.97 54.74 24.54
CA SER A 75 12.42 53.53 23.96
C SER A 75 13.48 52.73 23.23
N TYR A 76 13.22 51.43 23.08
CA TYR A 76 14.08 50.52 22.36
C TYR A 76 13.65 50.37 20.90
N GLY A 77 14.62 50.31 19.99
CA GLY A 77 14.35 49.90 18.61
C GLY A 77 13.89 48.44 18.61
N THR A 78 12.77 48.13 17.96
CA THR A 78 12.22 46.76 17.95
C THR A 78 11.82 46.35 16.54
N VAL A 79 12.13 45.11 16.19
CA VAL A 79 11.74 44.49 14.92
C VAL A 79 11.36 43.03 15.15
N THR A 80 10.46 42.51 14.31
CA THR A 80 10.13 41.09 14.29
C THR A 80 10.63 40.48 12.99
N VAL A 81 11.29 39.32 13.07
CA VAL A 81 11.83 38.61 11.91
C VAL A 81 11.38 37.15 11.94
N SER A 82 11.20 36.55 10.77
CA SER A 82 10.95 35.12 10.63
C SER A 82 12.21 34.31 10.94
N ALA A 83 12.02 33.14 11.53
CA ALA A 83 13.10 32.25 11.89
C ALA A 83 12.65 30.78 11.86
N TYR A 84 13.62 29.89 11.75
CA TYR A 84 13.43 28.45 11.77
C TYR A 84 14.34 27.77 12.79
N ALA A 85 13.95 26.58 13.24
CA ALA A 85 14.79 25.73 14.06
C ALA A 85 15.79 24.96 13.20
N MET A 86 17.04 24.90 13.62
CA MET A 86 18.11 24.16 12.94
C MET A 86 17.90 22.64 13.00
N ALA A 87 17.29 22.14 14.07
CA ALA A 87 16.90 20.75 14.17
C ALA A 87 15.57 20.51 13.44
N ALA A 88 15.56 19.53 12.53
CA ALA A 88 14.34 19.02 11.92
C ALA A 88 13.63 18.03 12.86
N GLY A 89 12.33 17.80 12.63
CA GLY A 89 11.55 16.88 13.46
C GLY A 89 10.73 17.57 14.54
N ARG A 90 9.90 16.80 15.23
CA ARG A 90 9.10 17.30 16.37
C ARG A 90 9.98 17.79 17.51
N ASN A 91 11.13 17.15 17.68
CA ASN A 91 12.14 17.54 18.66
C ASN A 91 12.83 18.87 18.31
N GLY A 92 12.65 19.37 17.08
CA GLY A 92 13.11 20.69 16.66
C GLY A 92 12.18 21.84 17.04
N ASN A 93 11.00 21.56 17.61
CA ASN A 93 10.11 22.63 18.07
C ASN A 93 10.75 23.38 19.25
N ILE A 94 10.65 24.72 19.23
CA ILE A 94 11.23 25.58 20.27
C ILE A 94 10.09 26.16 21.13
N PRO A 95 10.05 25.90 22.44
CA PRO A 95 9.03 26.48 23.33
C PRO A 95 9.09 28.01 23.34
N ALA A 96 7.96 28.66 23.61
CA ALA A 96 7.93 30.11 23.81
C ALA A 96 8.92 30.53 24.91
N TYR A 97 9.61 31.64 24.68
CA TYR A 97 10.63 32.23 25.54
C TYR A 97 11.86 31.35 25.82
N SER A 98 12.03 30.26 25.07
CA SER A 98 13.22 29.42 25.18
C SER A 98 14.44 30.07 24.53
N ILE A 99 14.23 30.87 23.48
CA ILE A 99 15.16 31.91 23.03
C ILE A 99 14.73 33.18 23.74
N ASN A 100 15.53 33.64 24.71
CA ASN A 100 15.27 34.85 25.48
C ASN A 100 16.58 35.34 26.09
N ARG A 101 17.44 35.97 25.29
CA ARG A 101 18.81 36.30 25.69
C ARG A 101 19.35 37.55 25.00
N ILE A 102 20.37 38.12 25.62
CA ILE A 102 21.17 39.21 25.06
C ILE A 102 22.29 38.62 24.20
N TYR A 103 22.49 39.21 23.02
CA TYR A 103 23.57 38.95 22.07
C TYR A 103 24.39 40.23 21.92
N GLY A 104 25.71 40.11 22.05
CA GLY A 104 26.58 41.29 22.15
C GLY A 104 26.27 42.11 23.42
N THR A 105 26.26 43.45 23.29
CA THR A 105 26.01 44.38 24.39
C THR A 105 24.56 44.86 24.46
N ASP A 106 23.90 45.01 23.30
CA ASP A 106 22.68 45.82 23.21
C ASP A 106 21.51 45.12 22.49
N ILE A 107 21.72 43.95 21.90
CA ILE A 107 20.68 43.21 21.18
C ILE A 107 20.05 42.17 22.09
N PHE A 108 18.75 42.32 22.35
CA PHE A 108 17.95 41.34 23.05
C PHE A 108 17.02 40.62 22.09
N VAL A 109 17.12 39.29 22.04
CA VAL A 109 16.30 38.46 21.14
C VAL A 109 15.44 37.52 21.95
N LYS A 110 14.15 37.48 21.62
CA LYS A 110 13.20 36.55 22.22
C LYS A 110 12.21 35.97 21.23
N ASN A 111 11.82 34.71 21.41
CA ASN A 111 10.64 34.15 20.77
C ASN A 111 9.45 34.26 21.74
N THR A 112 8.47 35.13 21.47
CA THR A 112 7.28 35.25 22.32
C THR A 112 6.26 34.13 22.08
N ARG A 113 6.38 33.43 20.95
CA ARG A 113 5.56 32.29 20.54
C ARG A 113 6.46 31.08 20.26
N VAL A 114 5.86 29.90 20.29
CA VAL A 114 6.55 28.64 20.01
C VAL A 114 6.97 28.59 18.53
N PHE A 115 8.12 28.00 18.25
CA PHE A 115 8.44 27.55 16.89
C PHE A 115 7.77 26.20 16.71
N SER A 116 6.91 26.08 15.70
CA SER A 116 6.06 24.90 15.49
C SER A 116 6.10 24.43 14.04
N GLY A 117 5.49 23.27 13.79
CA GLY A 117 5.47 22.65 12.46
C GLY A 117 6.58 21.64 12.22
N GLY A 118 7.48 21.42 13.19
CA GLY A 118 8.48 20.37 13.13
C GLY A 118 7.82 18.99 13.03
N ARG A 119 8.23 18.20 12.02
CA ARG A 119 7.68 16.84 11.77
C ARG A 119 8.81 15.86 11.50
N ASP A 120 8.75 14.71 12.15
CA ASP A 120 9.76 13.66 11.99
C ASP A 120 9.72 13.06 10.58
N ALA A 121 10.86 12.52 10.15
CA ALA A 121 10.91 11.76 8.92
C ALA A 121 9.97 10.55 9.02
N SER A 122 9.30 10.22 7.93
CA SER A 122 8.41 9.07 7.87
C SER A 122 8.57 8.32 6.55
N SER A 123 8.28 7.02 6.59
CA SER A 123 8.33 6.17 5.41
C SER A 123 7.01 5.44 5.25
N ILE A 124 6.49 5.40 4.02
CA ILE A 124 5.32 4.61 3.66
C ILE A 124 5.78 3.49 2.73
N THR A 125 5.49 2.25 3.11
CA THR A 125 5.71 1.07 2.26
C THR A 125 4.49 0.86 1.37
N SER A 126 4.72 0.64 0.08
CA SER A 126 3.66 0.38 -0.91
C SER A 126 4.03 -0.82 -1.78
N ALA A 127 3.04 -1.68 -2.04
CA ALA A 127 3.23 -2.81 -2.93
C ALA A 127 3.31 -2.33 -4.39
N ALA A 128 4.43 -2.60 -5.05
CA ALA A 128 4.55 -2.41 -6.49
C ALA A 128 3.78 -3.49 -7.25
N ASP A 129 3.48 -3.24 -8.52
CA ASP A 129 2.81 -4.25 -9.36
C ASP A 129 3.66 -5.51 -9.53
N SER A 130 5.00 -5.37 -9.54
CA SER A 130 5.93 -6.50 -9.53
C SER A 130 5.80 -7.37 -8.27
N ASP A 131 5.56 -6.76 -7.10
CA ASP A 131 5.37 -7.47 -5.82
C ASP A 131 4.09 -8.30 -5.87
N LYS A 132 3.01 -7.70 -6.37
CA LYS A 132 1.71 -8.34 -6.57
C LYS A 132 1.80 -9.50 -7.54
N GLN A 133 2.50 -9.30 -8.65
CA GLN A 133 2.67 -10.33 -9.67
C GLN A 133 3.53 -11.49 -9.16
N THR A 134 4.59 -11.20 -8.40
CA THR A 134 5.42 -12.22 -7.75
C THR A 134 4.63 -13.05 -6.73
N ALA A 135 3.80 -12.38 -5.92
CA ALA A 135 2.92 -13.06 -4.97
C ALA A 135 1.85 -13.91 -5.68
N LEU A 136 1.28 -13.42 -6.79
CA LEU A 136 0.32 -14.18 -7.58
C LEU A 136 0.97 -15.42 -8.24
N MET A 137 2.18 -15.30 -8.78
CA MET A 137 2.92 -16.45 -9.30
C MET A 137 3.20 -17.50 -8.21
N SER A 138 3.49 -17.05 -6.99
CA SER A 138 3.67 -17.93 -5.83
C SER A 138 2.35 -18.57 -5.37
N ALA A 139 1.23 -17.85 -5.44
CA ALA A 139 -0.09 -18.41 -5.16
C ALA A 139 -0.47 -19.48 -6.20
N ARG A 140 -0.15 -19.25 -7.48
CA ARG A 140 -0.33 -20.24 -8.55
C ARG A 140 0.47 -21.51 -8.31
N SER A 141 1.75 -21.40 -7.96
CA SER A 141 2.58 -22.59 -7.71
C SER A 141 2.07 -23.46 -6.57
N GLN A 142 1.48 -22.88 -5.52
CA GLN A 142 0.79 -23.63 -4.45
C GLN A 142 -0.35 -24.48 -5.01
N THR A 143 -1.14 -23.92 -5.93
CA THR A 143 -2.30 -24.63 -6.50
C THR A 143 -1.93 -25.68 -7.54
N THR A 144 -0.87 -25.45 -8.33
CA THR A 144 -0.43 -26.40 -9.37
C THR A 144 -0.05 -27.75 -8.77
N SER A 145 0.55 -27.75 -7.57
CA SER A 145 0.90 -29.00 -6.86
C SER A 145 -0.32 -29.85 -6.47
N GLN A 146 -1.52 -29.26 -6.40
CA GLN A 146 -2.76 -29.94 -5.98
C GLN A 146 -3.66 -30.28 -7.17
N GLN A 147 -3.19 -30.04 -8.39
CA GLN A 147 -3.96 -30.31 -9.60
C GLN A 147 -4.24 -31.81 -9.74
N PRO A 148 -5.52 -32.24 -9.82
CA PRO A 148 -5.84 -33.65 -10.05
C PRO A 148 -5.35 -34.10 -11.43
N PHE A 149 -4.59 -35.19 -11.45
CA PHE A 149 -4.29 -35.92 -12.69
C PHE A 149 -5.57 -36.63 -13.19
N GLY A 150 -5.92 -36.47 -14.48
CA GLY A 150 -7.09 -37.12 -15.06
C GLY A 150 -7.75 -36.35 -16.21
N LEU A 151 -8.87 -36.88 -16.70
CA LEU A 151 -9.70 -36.22 -17.70
C LEU A 151 -10.53 -35.11 -17.05
N HIS A 152 -10.49 -33.92 -17.64
CA HIS A 152 -11.26 -32.75 -17.20
C HIS A 152 -12.13 -32.24 -18.34
N LEU A 153 -13.34 -31.81 -17.99
CA LEU A 153 -14.34 -31.33 -18.96
C LEU A 153 -13.93 -30.00 -19.61
N LYS A 154 -13.13 -29.20 -18.90
CA LYS A 154 -12.61 -27.90 -19.30
C LYS A 154 -11.18 -27.70 -18.77
N PRO A 155 -10.38 -26.83 -19.40
CA PRO A 155 -9.12 -26.36 -18.80
C PRO A 155 -9.38 -25.77 -17.41
N TRP A 156 -8.40 -25.86 -16.51
CA TRP A 156 -8.42 -25.19 -15.21
C TRP A 156 -8.80 -23.71 -15.38
N SER A 157 -10.04 -23.35 -15.02
CA SER A 157 -10.46 -21.95 -15.01
C SER A 157 -9.99 -21.32 -13.72
N GLU A 158 -9.15 -20.29 -13.83
CA GLU A 158 -8.57 -19.59 -12.70
C GLU A 158 -9.29 -18.26 -12.47
N VAL A 159 -9.70 -18.04 -11.21
CA VAL A 159 -10.04 -16.70 -10.72
C VAL A 159 -8.87 -16.20 -9.88
N THR A 160 -8.45 -14.97 -10.12
CA THR A 160 -7.36 -14.33 -9.36
C THR A 160 -7.90 -13.14 -8.57
N GLU A 161 -7.55 -13.06 -7.30
CA GLU A 161 -7.86 -11.92 -6.45
C GLU A 161 -6.55 -11.32 -5.96
N VAL A 162 -6.28 -10.05 -6.29
CA VAL A 162 -5.02 -9.39 -5.97
C VAL A 162 -5.29 -8.05 -5.29
N SER A 163 -4.63 -7.83 -4.16
CA SER A 163 -4.65 -6.60 -3.38
C SER A 163 -3.22 -6.24 -2.93
N ASP A 164 -3.04 -5.10 -2.28
CA ASP A 164 -1.73 -4.69 -1.75
C ASP A 164 -1.23 -5.59 -0.60
N LYS A 165 -2.11 -6.41 0.00
CA LYS A 165 -1.79 -7.26 1.15
C LYS A 165 -1.74 -8.75 0.81
N GLN A 166 -2.50 -9.17 -0.19
CA GLN A 166 -2.69 -10.59 -0.49
C GLN A 166 -2.98 -10.82 -1.97
N ALA A 167 -2.41 -11.89 -2.50
CA ALA A 167 -2.72 -12.45 -3.80
C ALA A 167 -3.26 -13.87 -3.64
N ARG A 168 -4.35 -14.18 -4.34
CA ARG A 168 -5.01 -15.49 -4.33
C ARG A 168 -5.20 -15.99 -5.75
N ALA A 169 -4.96 -17.28 -5.91
CA ALA A 169 -5.26 -18.04 -7.12
C ALA A 169 -6.29 -19.12 -6.75
N ILE A 170 -7.44 -19.11 -7.42
CA ILE A 170 -8.56 -20.01 -7.15
C ILE A 170 -8.89 -20.79 -8.44
N PRO A 171 -8.09 -21.79 -8.81
CA PRO A 171 -8.43 -22.68 -9.90
C PRO A 171 -9.59 -23.61 -9.52
N THR A 172 -10.50 -23.78 -10.48
CA THR A 172 -11.65 -24.67 -10.36
C THR A 172 -11.70 -25.64 -11.53
N CYS A 173 -12.07 -26.89 -11.25
CA CYS A 173 -12.22 -27.91 -12.28
C CYS A 173 -13.33 -28.91 -12.02
N GLN A 174 -13.79 -29.52 -13.12
CA GLN A 174 -14.80 -30.55 -13.12
C GLN A 174 -14.17 -31.85 -13.65
N PRO A 175 -13.69 -32.73 -12.74
CA PRO A 175 -13.11 -33.99 -13.13
C PRO A 175 -14.19 -34.94 -13.67
N ILE A 176 -13.75 -35.89 -14.48
CA ILE A 176 -14.61 -36.91 -15.08
C ILE A 176 -13.95 -38.26 -14.84
N THR A 177 -14.74 -39.26 -14.49
CA THR A 177 -14.29 -40.66 -14.51
C THR A 177 -15.00 -41.41 -15.63
N ASP A 178 -14.26 -42.24 -16.35
CA ASP A 178 -14.84 -43.17 -17.34
C ASP A 178 -14.00 -44.46 -17.41
N HIS A 179 -14.63 -45.55 -17.77
CA HIS A 179 -13.94 -46.81 -18.02
C HIS A 179 -13.40 -46.81 -19.46
N ILE A 180 -12.18 -46.32 -19.62
CA ILE A 180 -11.48 -46.35 -20.90
C ILE A 180 -10.90 -47.77 -21.10
N PRO A 181 -11.17 -48.44 -22.23
CA PRO A 181 -10.55 -49.73 -22.53
C PRO A 181 -9.02 -49.61 -22.55
N THR A 182 -8.31 -50.64 -22.11
CA THR A 182 -6.84 -50.65 -21.92
C THR A 182 -6.01 -50.38 -23.20
N ARG A 183 -6.66 -50.28 -24.37
CA ARG A 183 -6.04 -50.00 -25.68
C ARG A 183 -6.61 -48.76 -26.39
N ALA A 184 -7.45 -47.99 -25.72
CA ALA A 184 -8.05 -46.77 -26.28
C ALA A 184 -7.33 -45.52 -25.75
N HIS A 185 -6.94 -44.63 -26.66
CA HIS A 185 -6.40 -43.31 -26.33
C HIS A 185 -7.48 -42.25 -26.53
N VAL A 186 -7.83 -41.51 -25.49
CA VAL A 186 -8.79 -40.40 -25.59
C VAL A 186 -8.12 -39.24 -26.34
N LEU A 187 -8.71 -38.86 -27.48
CA LEU A 187 -8.28 -37.75 -28.33
C LEU A 187 -8.96 -36.43 -27.96
N SER A 188 -10.25 -36.47 -27.61
CA SER A 188 -11.00 -35.27 -27.23
C SER A 188 -12.19 -35.60 -26.33
N ILE A 189 -12.60 -34.62 -25.53
CA ILE A 189 -13.79 -34.69 -24.68
C ILE A 189 -14.68 -33.52 -25.07
N ARG A 190 -15.96 -33.78 -25.33
CA ARG A 190 -16.94 -32.71 -25.59
C ARG A 190 -18.20 -32.95 -24.78
N VAL A 191 -18.84 -31.87 -24.35
CA VAL A 191 -20.19 -31.93 -23.79
C VAL A 191 -21.18 -31.60 -24.89
N ARG A 192 -22.13 -32.50 -25.15
CA ARG A 192 -23.29 -32.22 -26.02
C ARG A 192 -24.54 -32.33 -25.16
N GLU A 193 -25.25 -31.20 -25.02
CA GLU A 193 -26.45 -31.06 -24.21
C GLU A 193 -26.21 -31.48 -22.75
N THR A 194 -26.48 -32.74 -22.42
CA THR A 194 -26.33 -33.34 -21.08
C THR A 194 -25.34 -34.52 -21.04
N ARG A 195 -24.67 -34.85 -22.15
CA ARG A 195 -23.79 -36.02 -22.25
C ARG A 195 -22.35 -35.61 -22.50
N VAL A 196 -21.44 -36.35 -21.89
CA VAL A 196 -20.01 -36.28 -22.16
C VAL A 196 -19.69 -37.29 -23.26
N VAL A 197 -19.15 -36.81 -24.37
CA VAL A 197 -18.73 -37.62 -25.52
C VAL A 197 -17.21 -37.65 -25.54
N LEU A 198 -16.65 -38.86 -25.42
CA LEU A 198 -15.22 -39.11 -25.57
C LEU A 198 -14.93 -39.54 -27.01
N THR A 199 -14.01 -38.85 -27.68
CA THR A 199 -13.44 -39.32 -28.94
C THR A 199 -12.19 -40.11 -28.62
N CYS A 200 -12.11 -41.38 -29.02
CA CYS A 200 -10.95 -42.23 -28.76
C CYS A 200 -10.34 -42.78 -30.06
N ARG A 201 -9.04 -43.08 -30.05
CA ARG A 201 -8.31 -43.82 -31.09
C ARG A 201 -7.85 -45.14 -30.50
N GLY A 202 -8.11 -46.27 -31.17
CA GLY A 202 -7.54 -47.56 -30.76
C GLY A 202 -8.28 -48.82 -31.16
N LEU A 203 -9.61 -48.78 -31.33
CA LEU A 203 -10.40 -49.92 -31.84
C LEU A 203 -11.66 -49.36 -32.52
N ALA A 204 -11.98 -49.84 -33.72
CA ALA A 204 -13.22 -49.49 -34.41
C ALA A 204 -14.43 -49.87 -33.52
N GLY A 205 -15.23 -48.89 -33.13
CA GLY A 205 -16.46 -49.10 -32.36
C GLY A 205 -16.36 -49.01 -30.82
N ALA A 206 -15.20 -48.65 -30.25
CA ALA A 206 -15.02 -48.71 -28.79
C ALA A 206 -15.47 -47.47 -27.97
N CYS A 207 -15.66 -46.28 -28.57
CA CYS A 207 -16.02 -45.06 -27.81
C CYS A 207 -17.24 -44.28 -28.33
N GLU A 208 -17.83 -44.62 -29.47
CA GLU A 208 -19.01 -43.92 -29.99
C GLU A 208 -20.27 -44.67 -29.59
N ARG A 209 -20.61 -44.64 -28.29
CA ARG A 209 -21.90 -45.17 -27.82
C ARG A 209 -22.73 -44.03 -27.22
N THR A 210 -23.64 -43.53 -28.04
CA THR A 210 -24.59 -42.45 -27.72
C THR A 210 -25.79 -43.05 -27.00
N GLU A 211 -25.91 -42.94 -25.67
CA GLU A 211 -27.09 -43.46 -24.94
C GLU A 211 -27.91 -42.40 -24.22
N GLU A 212 -29.24 -42.50 -24.39
CA GLU A 212 -30.27 -41.53 -24.04
C GLU A 212 -30.63 -41.54 -22.55
N GLY A 213 -29.86 -40.76 -21.78
CA GLY A 213 -30.17 -40.44 -20.39
C GLY A 213 -31.36 -39.48 -20.29
N ARG A 214 -32.53 -40.01 -19.93
CA ARG A 214 -33.75 -39.27 -19.58
C ARG A 214 -33.44 -38.24 -18.47
N PRO A 215 -33.85 -36.98 -18.59
CA PRO A 215 -33.53 -35.96 -17.60
C PRO A 215 -34.37 -36.17 -16.33
N THR A 216 -33.72 -36.47 -15.20
CA THR A 216 -34.34 -36.22 -13.90
C THR A 216 -34.33 -34.71 -13.64
N SER A 217 -35.45 -34.09 -14.01
CA SER A 217 -35.84 -32.75 -13.57
C SER A 217 -35.76 -32.65 -12.05
N ARG A 218 -34.79 -31.88 -11.55
CA ARG A 218 -34.91 -31.13 -10.29
C ARG A 218 -34.35 -29.74 -10.52
N ARG A 219 -35.27 -28.80 -10.83
CA ARG A 219 -35.05 -27.38 -10.60
C ARG A 219 -34.80 -27.17 -9.10
N PRO A 220 -33.74 -26.48 -8.67
CA PRO A 220 -33.76 -25.83 -7.38
C PRO A 220 -34.57 -24.54 -7.52
N SER A 221 -35.78 -24.55 -6.98
CA SER A 221 -36.55 -23.34 -6.69
C SER A 221 -35.80 -22.56 -5.60
N PHE A 222 -35.15 -21.46 -5.96
CA PHE A 222 -34.80 -20.41 -5.00
C PHE A 222 -35.65 -19.18 -5.31
N LEU A 223 -36.83 -19.14 -4.71
CA LEU A 223 -37.45 -17.88 -4.30
C LEU A 223 -36.57 -17.29 -3.20
N ARG A 224 -36.06 -16.07 -3.41
CA ARG A 224 -35.73 -15.17 -2.31
C ARG A 224 -36.19 -13.77 -2.65
N THR A 225 -37.16 -13.35 -1.86
CA THR A 225 -37.72 -12.00 -1.71
C THR A 225 -36.64 -11.00 -1.29
N LEU A 226 -36.63 -9.85 -1.96
CA LEU A 226 -36.02 -8.61 -1.46
C LEU A 226 -37.06 -7.91 -0.58
N PRO A 227 -36.72 -7.44 0.63
CA PRO A 227 -37.53 -6.43 1.30
C PRO A 227 -37.12 -5.04 0.79
N SER A 228 -38.14 -4.25 0.50
CA SER A 228 -38.10 -2.81 0.29
C SER A 228 -37.65 -2.08 1.56
N GLY A 229 -36.65 -1.22 1.41
CA GLY A 229 -36.16 -0.22 2.37
C GLY A 229 -35.21 0.71 1.66
#